data_AF-A0A4Q6BTV8-F1
#
_entry.id   AF-A0A4Q6BTV8-F1
#
_cell.length_a   1.000
_cell.length_b   1.000
_cell.length_c   1.000
_cell.angle_alpha   90.00
_cell.angle_beta   90.00
_cell.angle_gamma   90.00
#
_symmetry.space_group_name_H-M   'P 1'
#
loop_
_entity.id
_entity.type
_entity.pdbx_description
1 polymer ?
#
loop_
_entity_poly.entity_id
_entity_poly.type
_entity_poly.pdbx_seq_one_letter_code
_entity_poly.pdbx_strand_id
1 'polypeptide(L)'
;LPAPASLPRPPADARPLEVKIEAQSRVHLPADEAAAARLPVDEEAMLAPEGRARIDEIVAEDLLLELPLSPRHEDESQCAVDAPAAPAQDGDSDGDVRRPFAALAEMMAGQPSKAPRNRS
;
A
#
# COMPACT_ATOMS: atom_id res chain seq x y z
N LEU A 1 -5.82 27.43 -10.10
CA LEU A 1 -5.77 26.01 -9.69
C LEU A 1 -4.98 25.95 -8.38
N PRO A 2 -5.49 25.29 -7.33
CA PRO A 2 -4.69 25.07 -6.12
C PRO A 2 -3.46 24.22 -6.48
N ALA A 3 -2.33 24.51 -5.83
CA ALA A 3 -1.13 23.69 -5.97
C ALA A 3 -1.43 22.25 -5.51
N PRO A 4 -0.84 21.21 -6.15
CA PRO A 4 -0.98 19.85 -5.68
C PRO A 4 -0.48 19.77 -4.23
N ALA A 5 -1.23 19.09 -3.38
CA ALA A 5 -0.83 18.85 -2.00
C ALA A 5 0.54 18.15 -2.01
N SER A 6 1.52 18.71 -1.30
CA SER A 6 2.83 18.06 -1.13
C SER A 6 2.63 16.70 -0.48
N LEU A 7 3.10 15.65 -1.14
CA LEU A 7 3.14 14.32 -0.55
C LEU A 7 3.99 14.36 0.73
N PRO A 8 3.59 13.62 1.78
CA PRO A 8 4.40 13.49 2.99
C PRO A 8 5.78 12.94 2.61
N ARG A 9 6.83 13.55 3.17
CA ARG A 9 8.20 13.08 2.95
C ARG A 9 8.30 11.64 3.48
N PRO A 10 8.81 10.69 2.68
CA PRO A 10 9.07 9.35 3.19
C PRO A 10 10.04 9.41 4.37
N PRO A 11 10.01 8.42 5.28
CA PRO A 11 10.96 8.37 6.38
C PRO A 11 12.39 8.34 5.84
N ALA A 12 13.36 8.84 6.63
CA ALA A 12 14.72 9.13 6.15
C ALA A 12 15.48 7.89 5.62
N ASP A 13 15.03 6.70 5.99
CA ASP A 13 15.56 5.38 5.65
C ASP A 13 14.75 4.64 4.57
N ALA A 14 13.58 5.16 4.17
CA ALA A 14 12.83 4.60 3.06
C ALA A 14 13.56 4.88 1.74
N ARG A 15 14.06 3.79 1.14
CA ARG A 15 14.65 3.78 -0.21
C ARG A 15 13.59 3.33 -1.23
N PRO A 16 13.65 3.80 -2.48
CA PRO A 16 12.79 3.28 -3.54
C PRO A 16 12.95 1.76 -3.67
N LEU A 17 11.83 1.04 -3.77
CA LEU A 17 11.83 -0.37 -4.14
C LEU A 17 11.71 -0.47 -5.66
N GLU A 18 12.71 -1.06 -6.30
CA GLU A 18 12.65 -1.38 -7.73
C GLU A 18 11.95 -2.73 -7.91
N VAL A 19 10.81 -2.72 -8.59
CA VAL A 19 10.03 -3.92 -8.91
C VAL A 19 9.91 -4.02 -10.42
N LYS A 20 10.23 -5.19 -10.96
CA LYS A 20 9.97 -5.50 -12.37
C LYS A 20 8.53 -5.96 -12.51
N ILE A 21 7.77 -5.28 -13.36
CA ILE A 21 6.39 -5.68 -13.70
C ILE A 21 6.41 -6.22 -15.14
N GLU A 22 5.93 -7.45 -15.31
CA GLU A 22 5.62 -8.03 -16.63
C GLU A 22 4.14 -8.34 -16.66
N ALA A 23 3.40 -7.61 -17.49
CA ALA A 23 1.95 -7.68 -17.55
C ALA A 23 1.48 -7.82 -19.00
N GLN A 24 0.39 -8.54 -19.19
CA GLN A 24 -0.31 -8.65 -20.47
C GLN A 24 -1.81 -8.74 -20.22
N SER A 25 -2.57 -7.70 -20.59
CA SER A 25 -4.04 -7.74 -20.58
C SER A 25 -4.61 -7.72 -22.01
N ARG A 26 -5.84 -8.20 -22.14
CA ARG A 26 -6.69 -8.05 -23.32
C ARG A 26 -7.96 -7.32 -22.91
N VAL A 27 -8.05 -6.05 -23.27
CA VAL A 27 -9.18 -5.18 -22.92
C VAL A 27 -9.98 -4.83 -24.17
N HIS A 28 -11.31 -4.98 -24.09
CA HIS A 28 -12.23 -4.50 -25.11
C HIS A 28 -12.57 -3.03 -24.87
N LEU A 29 -12.76 -2.27 -25.95
CA LEU A 29 -13.06 -0.84 -25.89
C LEU A 29 -14.46 -0.51 -26.46
N PRO A 30 -15.54 -0.91 -25.79
CA PRO A 30 -16.90 -0.60 -26.23
C PRO A 30 -17.22 0.90 -26.07
N ALA A 31 -18.05 1.43 -26.97
CA ALA A 31 -18.43 2.84 -26.95
C ALA A 31 -19.39 3.22 -25.81
N ASP A 32 -20.15 2.24 -25.31
CA ASP A 32 -21.17 2.42 -24.27
C ASP A 32 -21.39 1.12 -23.47
N GLU A 33 -22.15 1.23 -22.37
CA GLU A 33 -22.47 0.11 -21.48
C GLU A 33 -23.29 -0.99 -22.18
N ALA A 34 -24.13 -0.63 -23.14
CA ALA A 34 -24.94 -1.61 -23.87
C ALA A 34 -24.06 -2.49 -24.78
N ALA A 35 -22.99 -1.92 -25.35
CA ALA A 35 -21.98 -2.67 -26.07
C ALA A 35 -21.12 -3.52 -25.14
N ALA A 36 -20.74 -3.00 -23.97
CA ALA A 36 -20.01 -3.76 -22.97
C ALA A 36 -20.81 -4.98 -22.47
N ALA A 37 -22.12 -4.82 -22.23
CA ALA A 37 -23.00 -5.89 -21.75
C ALA A 37 -23.20 -7.06 -22.75
N ARG A 38 -22.77 -6.89 -24.00
CA ARG A 38 -22.79 -7.95 -25.02
C ARG A 38 -21.51 -8.78 -25.04
N LEU A 39 -20.47 -8.37 -24.32
CA LEU A 39 -19.22 -9.11 -24.22
C LEU A 39 -19.43 -10.38 -23.36
N PRO A 40 -18.62 -11.43 -23.61
CA PRO A 40 -18.52 -12.56 -22.69
C PRO A 40 -18.20 -12.10 -21.25
N VAL A 41 -18.66 -12.86 -20.26
CA VAL A 41 -18.56 -12.45 -18.84
C VAL A 41 -17.13 -12.40 -18.30
N ASP A 42 -16.22 -13.12 -18.97
CA ASP A 42 -14.82 -13.29 -18.66
C ASP A 42 -13.90 -12.33 -19.44
N GLU A 43 -14.47 -11.46 -20.27
CA GLU A 43 -13.72 -10.47 -21.05
C GLU A 43 -13.71 -9.12 -20.32
N GLU A 44 -12.52 -8.55 -20.18
CA GLU A 44 -12.34 -7.23 -19.57
C GLU A 44 -12.72 -6.12 -20.55
N ALA A 45 -13.35 -5.06 -20.04
CA ALA A 45 -13.81 -3.95 -20.87
C ALA A 45 -13.58 -2.61 -20.20
N MET A 46 -13.10 -1.65 -20.98
CA MET A 46 -12.96 -0.26 -20.59
C MET A 46 -13.74 0.61 -21.59
N LEU A 47 -14.65 1.46 -21.10
CA LEU A 47 -15.46 2.29 -21.99
C LEU A 47 -14.57 3.26 -22.79
N ALA A 48 -14.81 3.33 -24.09
CA ALA A 48 -14.16 4.26 -25.01
C ALA A 48 -15.22 5.10 -25.73
N PRO A 49 -15.84 6.09 -25.04
CA PRO A 49 -16.80 6.99 -25.66
C PRO A 49 -16.22 7.62 -26.93
N GLU A 50 -17.04 7.80 -27.95
CA GLU A 50 -16.61 8.31 -29.27
C GLU A 50 -15.56 7.44 -29.98
N GLY A 51 -15.38 6.18 -29.54
CA GLY A 51 -14.40 5.27 -30.09
C GLY A 51 -12.95 5.65 -29.77
N ARG A 52 -12.74 6.41 -28.69
CA ARG A 52 -11.40 6.86 -28.26
C ARG A 52 -11.16 6.48 -26.81
N ALA A 53 -9.96 5.97 -26.56
CA ALA A 53 -9.41 5.75 -25.23
C ALA A 53 -7.99 6.30 -25.21
N ARG A 54 -7.55 6.78 -24.04
CA ARG A 54 -6.17 7.21 -23.89
C ARG A 54 -5.33 6.04 -23.42
N ILE A 55 -4.17 5.88 -24.06
CA ILE A 55 -3.25 4.77 -23.77
C ILE A 55 -2.71 4.87 -22.33
N ASP A 56 -2.48 6.09 -21.82
CA ASP A 56 -2.00 6.30 -20.46
C ASP A 56 -3.03 5.90 -19.40
N GLU A 57 -4.33 6.05 -19.68
CA GLU A 57 -5.41 5.57 -18.80
C GLU A 57 -5.45 4.03 -18.76
N ILE A 58 -5.39 3.38 -19.93
CA ILE A 58 -5.34 1.90 -20.04
C ILE A 58 -4.13 1.35 -19.28
N VAL A 59 -2.95 1.91 -19.56
CA VAL A 59 -1.69 1.45 -18.94
C VAL A 59 -1.69 1.70 -17.44
N ALA A 60 -2.28 2.80 -16.96
CA ALA A 60 -2.38 3.08 -15.54
C ALA A 60 -3.27 2.06 -14.81
N GLU A 61 -4.40 1.68 -15.40
CA GLU A 61 -5.28 0.66 -14.83
C GLU A 61 -4.58 -0.70 -14.76
N ASP A 62 -3.98 -1.16 -15.87
CA ASP A 62 -3.24 -2.43 -15.91
C ASP A 62 -2.09 -2.43 -14.89
N LEU A 63 -1.33 -1.34 -14.80
CA LEU A 63 -0.24 -1.24 -13.82
C LEU A 63 -0.77 -1.28 -12.39
N LEU A 64 -1.89 -0.62 -12.07
CA LEU A 64 -2.45 -0.64 -10.73
C LEU A 64 -2.89 -2.04 -10.28
N LEU A 65 -3.35 -2.88 -11.22
CA LEU A 65 -3.75 -4.26 -10.95
C LEU A 65 -2.54 -5.18 -10.73
N GLU A 66 -1.42 -4.89 -11.39
CA GLU A 66 -0.20 -5.71 -11.37
C GLU A 66 0.78 -5.30 -10.27
N LEU A 67 0.63 -4.11 -9.71
CA LEU A 67 1.46 -3.66 -8.59
C LEU A 67 1.23 -4.53 -7.35
N PRO A 68 2.30 -4.85 -6.60
CA PRO A 68 2.17 -5.60 -5.37
C PRO A 68 1.34 -4.82 -4.34
N LEU A 69 0.39 -5.50 -3.70
CA LEU A 69 -0.45 -4.92 -2.64
C LEU A 69 0.38 -4.29 -1.51
N SER A 70 1.55 -4.87 -1.23
CA SER A 70 2.53 -4.32 -0.31
C SER A 70 3.92 -4.40 -0.96
N PRO A 71 4.66 -3.30 -1.06
CA PRO A 71 6.02 -3.31 -1.58
C PRO A 71 6.91 -4.10 -0.62
N ARG A 72 7.38 -5.27 -1.07
CA ARG A 72 8.27 -6.14 -0.32
C ARG A 72 9.42 -6.56 -1.23
N HIS A 73 10.61 -6.67 -0.65
CA HIS A 73 11.72 -7.34 -1.29
C HIS A 73 11.40 -8.84 -1.42
N GLU A 74 11.79 -9.46 -2.53
CA GLU A 74 11.74 -10.91 -2.67
C GLU A 74 12.71 -11.58 -1.69
N ASP A 75 13.87 -10.95 -1.48
CA ASP A 75 14.87 -11.37 -0.51
C ASP A 75 14.77 -10.51 0.77
N GLU A 76 14.42 -11.14 1.88
CA GLU A 76 14.27 -10.46 3.18
C GLU A 76 15.57 -9.80 3.67
N SER A 77 16.74 -10.25 3.22
CA SER A 77 18.02 -9.63 3.59
C SER A 77 18.18 -8.22 3.01
N GLN A 78 17.45 -7.89 1.94
CA GLN A 78 17.39 -6.55 1.36
C GLN A 78 16.52 -5.59 2.21
N CYS A 79 15.72 -6.14 3.12
CA CYS A 79 14.98 -5.38 4.11
C CYS A 79 15.85 -5.01 5.33
N ALA A 80 17.13 -5.38 5.35
CA ALA A 80 18.05 -4.96 6.39
C ALA A 80 18.13 -3.43 6.40
N VAL A 81 17.45 -2.85 7.39
CA VAL A 81 17.62 -1.46 7.76
C VAL A 81 19.06 -1.35 8.22
N ASP A 82 19.84 -0.44 7.64
CA ASP A 82 21.12 0.02 8.18
C ASP A 82 20.88 0.81 9.50
N ALA A 83 20.00 0.31 10.35
CA ALA A 83 19.85 0.79 11.71
C ALA A 83 21.15 0.38 12.41
N PRO A 84 21.84 1.29 13.10
CA PRO A 84 22.92 0.89 13.97
C PRO A 84 22.38 -0.22 14.85
N ALA A 85 23.03 -1.39 14.80
CA ALA A 85 22.71 -2.50 15.68
C ALA A 85 22.60 -1.90 17.08
N ALA A 86 21.39 -1.86 17.63
CA ALA A 86 21.25 -1.63 19.06
C ALA A 86 22.17 -2.68 19.70
N PRO A 87 23.09 -2.28 20.59
CA PRO A 87 24.06 -3.21 21.14
C PRO A 87 23.28 -4.42 21.64
N ALA A 88 23.70 -5.61 21.20
CA ALA A 88 23.21 -6.85 21.77
C ALA A 88 23.40 -6.73 23.28
N GLN A 89 22.31 -6.50 24.00
CA GLN A 89 22.33 -6.57 25.44
C GLN A 89 22.44 -8.06 25.75
N ASP A 90 23.69 -8.53 25.88
CA ASP A 90 24.00 -9.71 26.67
C ASP A 90 23.56 -9.39 28.11
N GLY A 91 22.28 -9.65 28.37
CA GLY A 91 21.61 -9.39 29.61
C GLY A 91 20.45 -10.36 29.69
N ASP A 92 20.68 -11.44 30.44
CA ASP A 92 19.65 -12.31 30.97
C ASP A 92 18.55 -11.44 31.63
N SER A 93 17.52 -11.09 30.86
CA SER A 93 16.32 -10.43 31.33
C SER A 93 15.12 -11.09 30.66
N ASP A 94 14.37 -11.77 31.50
CA ASP A 94 13.07 -12.33 31.25
C ASP A 94 12.15 -11.31 30.53
N GLY A 95 11.83 -11.61 29.26
CA GLY A 95 10.59 -11.23 28.60
C GLY A 95 10.19 -9.75 28.53
N ASP A 96 10.88 -8.94 27.72
CA ASP A 96 10.27 -7.68 27.23
C ASP A 96 9.28 -7.98 26.08
N VAL A 97 8.14 -8.57 26.44
CA VAL A 97 7.02 -8.78 25.53
C VAL A 97 6.46 -7.41 25.17
N ARG A 98 6.84 -6.88 24.02
CA ARG A 98 6.24 -5.65 23.49
C ARG A 98 4.74 -5.86 23.26
N ARG A 99 3.91 -5.11 23.98
CA ARG A 99 2.43 -5.16 23.89
C ARG A 99 1.89 -3.91 23.18
N PRO A 100 2.07 -3.76 21.85
CA PRO A 100 1.72 -2.55 21.10
C PRO A 100 0.23 -2.18 21.17
N PHE A 101 -0.64 -3.13 21.52
CA PHE A 101 -2.09 -2.93 21.62
C PHE A 101 -2.64 -3.08 23.05
N ALA A 102 -1.79 -3.02 24.08
CA ALA A 102 -2.24 -3.13 25.48
C ALA A 102 -3.33 -2.08 25.82
N ALA A 103 -3.10 -0.83 25.41
CA ALA A 103 -4.06 0.26 25.62
C ALA A 103 -5.39 0.03 24.89
N LEU A 104 -5.37 -0.68 23.76
CA LEU A 104 -6.58 -1.04 23.01
C LEU A 104 -7.35 -2.14 23.75
N ALA A 105 -6.65 -3.14 24.29
CA ALA A 105 -7.26 -4.20 25.08
C ALA A 105 -7.94 -3.66 26.34
N GLU A 106 -7.34 -2.68 27.03
CA GLU A 106 -7.93 -1.99 28.18
C GLU A 106 -9.23 -1.25 27.81
N MET A 107 -9.24 -0.61 26.63
CA MET A 107 -10.40 0.12 26.13
C MET A 107 -11.55 -0.83 25.74
N MET A 108 -11.23 -1.98 25.14
CA MET A 108 -12.22 -3.04 24.84
C MET A 108 -12.74 -3.72 26.10
N ALA A 109 -11.92 -3.80 27.16
CA ALA A 109 -12.32 -4.30 28.48
C ALA A 109 -13.17 -3.28 29.28
N GLY A 110 -13.48 -2.11 28.72
CA GLY A 110 -14.31 -1.09 29.35
C GLY A 110 -13.61 -0.30 30.47
N GLN A 111 -12.28 -0.33 30.54
CA GLN A 111 -11.52 0.44 31.52
C GLN A 111 -11.16 1.82 30.95
N PRO A 112 -11.35 2.93 31.72
CA PRO A 112 -10.97 4.25 31.25
C PRO A 112 -9.45 4.36 31.14
N SER A 113 -8.95 4.70 29.95
CA SER A 113 -7.55 5.01 29.68
C SER A 113 -7.02 6.04 30.69
N LYS A 114 -5.92 5.72 31.38
CA LYS A 114 -5.14 6.71 32.15
C LYS A 114 -4.40 7.60 31.17
N ALA A 115 -5.09 8.63 30.66
CA ALA A 115 -4.44 9.72 29.94
C ALA A 115 -3.35 10.35 30.84
N PRO A 116 -2.13 10.60 30.35
CA PRO A 116 -1.21 11.47 31.05
C PRO A 116 -1.83 12.86 31.11
N ARG A 117 -2.18 13.31 32.32
CA ARG A 117 -2.55 14.70 32.59
C ARG A 117 -1.29 15.54 32.41
N ASN A 118 -1.13 16.15 31.24
CA ASN A 118 -0.19 17.27 31.09
C ASN A 118 -0.65 18.39 32.02
N ARG A 119 0.12 18.64 33.08
CA ARG A 119 0.02 19.87 33.88
C ARG A 119 0.82 20.94 33.16
N SER A 120 0.10 22.03 32.89
CA SER A 120 0.51 23.45 32.83
C SER A 120 1.77 23.82 32.06
#